data_AF-A0A0G0ICN5-F1
#
_entry.id   AF-A0A0G0ICN5-F1
#
_cell.length_a   1.000
_cell.length_b   1.000
_cell.length_c   1.000
_cell.angle_alpha   90.00
_cell.angle_beta   90.00
_cell.angle_gamma   90.00
#
_symmetry.space_group_name_H-M   'P 1'
#
loop_
_entity.id
_entity.type
_entity.pdbx_description
1 polymer ?
#
loop_
_entity_poly.entity_id
_entity_poly.type
_entity_poly.pdbx_seq_one_letter_code
_entity_poly.pdbx_strand_id
1 'polypeptide(L)'
;MVVDKLREVGEKVGILKIGLFRPFPHKKIAESLKNAKEIIVLDRAQSIGTFPPFYSEITKSLYEAKEIKNIKSYVYGLGGRDIFQKQIEDVFADKIEGGYIK
;
A
#
# COMPACT_ATOMS: atom_id res chain seq x y z
N MET A 1 12.23 0.64 -11.18
CA MET A 1 11.55 0.14 -9.95
C MET A 1 10.76 -1.11 -10.31
N VAL A 2 10.31 -1.93 -9.34
CA VAL A 2 9.49 -3.13 -9.63
C VAL A 2 8.23 -2.78 -10.44
N VAL A 3 7.59 -1.67 -10.11
CA VAL A 3 6.43 -1.15 -10.87
C VAL A 3 6.75 -0.88 -12.34
N ASP A 4 7.95 -0.38 -12.65
CA ASP A 4 8.35 -0.12 -14.04
C ASP A 4 8.53 -1.44 -14.81
N LYS A 5 9.21 -2.43 -14.19
CA LYS A 5 9.36 -3.78 -14.76
C LYS A 5 8.01 -4.44 -15.05
N LEU A 6 7.07 -4.33 -14.10
CA LEU A 6 5.72 -4.88 -14.26
C LEU A 6 4.96 -4.18 -15.40
N ARG A 7 5.13 -2.86 -15.56
CA ARG A 7 4.55 -2.12 -16.68
C ARG A 7 5.13 -2.54 -18.02
N GLU A 8 6.44 -2.81 -18.09
CA GLU A 8 7.11 -3.28 -19.31
C GLU A 8 6.55 -4.62 -19.81
N VAL A 9 6.15 -5.51 -18.88
CA VAL A 9 5.50 -6.78 -19.23
C VAL A 9 3.98 -6.67 -19.41
N GLY A 10 3.42 -5.44 -19.40
CA GLY A 10 2.02 -5.16 -19.71
C GLY A 10 1.08 -5.09 -18.51
N GLU A 11 1.58 -5.23 -17.29
CA GLU A 11 0.74 -5.15 -16.09
C GLU A 11 0.31 -3.70 -15.79
N LYS A 12 -0.99 -3.53 -15.49
CA LYS A 12 -1.58 -2.21 -15.18
C LYS A 12 -1.37 -1.85 -13.71
N VAL A 13 -0.12 -1.63 -13.33
CA VAL A 13 0.27 -1.28 -11.96
C VAL A 13 0.72 0.17 -11.81
N GLY A 14 0.65 0.68 -10.59
CA GLY A 14 1.10 2.03 -10.24
C GLY A 14 1.65 2.10 -8.84
N ILE A 15 2.30 3.22 -8.53
CA ILE A 15 2.78 3.54 -7.20
C ILE A 15 2.30 4.93 -6.80
N LEU A 16 1.73 5.04 -5.60
CA LEU A 16 1.39 6.29 -4.97
C LEU A 16 2.37 6.55 -3.81
N LYS A 17 3.21 7.56 -3.94
CA LYS A 17 4.13 7.99 -2.88
C LYS A 17 3.50 9.12 -2.07
N ILE A 18 3.23 8.89 -0.79
CA ILE A 18 2.63 9.88 0.11
C ILE A 18 3.75 10.67 0.79
N GLY A 19 3.91 11.94 0.40
CA GLY A 19 4.90 12.85 1.00
C GLY A 19 4.40 13.64 2.21
N LEU A 20 3.08 13.73 2.40
CA LEU A 20 2.45 14.46 3.50
C LEU A 20 1.52 13.54 4.28
N PHE A 21 1.87 13.23 5.53
CA PHE A 21 1.02 12.41 6.42
C PHE A 21 0.07 13.26 7.27
N ARG A 22 0.47 14.50 7.63
CA ARG A 22 -0.32 15.41 8.46
C ARG A 22 -0.23 16.86 7.98
N PRO A 23 -1.37 17.53 7.73
CA PRO A 23 -2.73 16.95 7.68
C PRO A 23 -2.85 15.91 6.55
N PHE A 24 -3.58 14.81 6.79
CA PHE A 24 -3.70 13.73 5.80
C PHE A 24 -4.63 14.15 4.65
N PRO A 25 -4.20 14.09 3.37
CA PRO A 25 -4.96 14.64 2.26
C PRO A 25 -6.04 13.67 1.73
N HIS A 26 -7.02 13.33 2.57
CA HIS A 26 -8.05 12.31 2.31
C HIS A 26 -8.68 12.36 0.90
N LYS A 27 -9.20 13.53 0.50
CA LYS A 27 -9.86 13.69 -0.81
C LYS A 27 -8.94 13.36 -1.99
N LYS A 28 -7.68 13.84 -1.95
CA LYS A 28 -6.71 13.60 -3.03
C LYS A 28 -6.30 12.13 -3.09
N ILE A 29 -6.18 11.47 -1.94
CA ILE A 29 -5.86 10.04 -1.86
C ILE A 29 -6.97 9.20 -2.49
N ALA A 30 -8.23 9.45 -2.10
CA ALA A 30 -9.37 8.75 -2.66
C ALA A 30 -9.48 8.94 -4.18
N GLU A 31 -9.35 10.19 -4.65
CA GLU A 31 -9.38 10.49 -6.09
C GLU A 31 -8.26 9.80 -6.87
N SER A 32 -7.05 9.74 -6.31
CA SER A 32 -5.89 9.09 -6.94
C SER A 32 -6.07 7.57 -7.05
N LEU A 33 -6.82 6.97 -6.12
CA LEU A 33 -7.00 5.52 -6.00
C LEU A 33 -8.32 5.02 -6.64
N LYS A 34 -9.20 5.92 -7.09
CA LYS A 34 -10.55 5.58 -7.61
C LYS A 34 -10.56 4.53 -8.74
N ASN A 35 -9.53 4.53 -9.59
CA ASN A 35 -9.43 3.61 -10.73
C ASN A 35 -8.71 2.31 -10.40
N ALA A 36 -8.11 2.19 -9.21
CA ALA A 36 -7.48 0.96 -8.78
C ALA A 36 -8.55 -0.11 -8.51
N LYS A 37 -8.26 -1.35 -8.93
CA LYS A 37 -9.10 -2.52 -8.60
C LYS A 37 -8.71 -3.09 -7.23
N GLU A 38 -7.40 -3.17 -7.01
CA GLU A 38 -6.78 -3.65 -5.78
C GLU A 38 -5.71 -2.64 -5.37
N ILE A 39 -5.60 -2.43 -4.06
CA ILE A 39 -4.68 -1.47 -3.46
C ILE A 39 -3.83 -2.21 -2.45
N ILE A 40 -2.52 -2.01 -2.55
CA ILE A 40 -1.56 -2.57 -1.61
C ILE A 40 -0.94 -1.42 -0.83
N VAL A 41 -1.13 -1.43 0.49
CA VAL A 41 -0.59 -0.44 1.40
C VAL A 41 0.63 -1.02 2.11
N LEU A 42 1.75 -0.31 2.02
CA LEU A 42 3.00 -0.67 2.68
C LEU A 42 3.26 0.32 3.82
N ASP A 43 3.32 -0.20 5.05
CA ASP A 43 3.56 0.58 6.26
C ASP A 43 4.94 0.26 6.86
N ARG A 44 5.73 1.30 7.16
CA ARG A 44 6.97 1.17 7.96
C ARG A 44 6.71 1.27 9.47
N ALA A 45 5.47 1.07 9.87
CA ALA A 45 5.03 1.20 11.25
C ALA A 45 4.00 0.10 11.55
N GLN A 46 3.95 -0.30 12.82
CA GLN A 46 2.96 -1.23 13.34
C GLN A 46 2.17 -0.54 14.43
N SER A 47 0.89 -0.88 14.55
CA SER A 47 0.06 -0.46 15.67
C SER A 47 -0.48 -1.71 16.37
N ILE A 48 0.02 -2.00 17.57
CA ILE A 48 -0.38 -3.21 18.30
C ILE A 48 -1.86 -3.10 18.68
N GLY A 49 -2.63 -4.14 18.38
CA GLY A 49 -4.07 -4.18 18.65
C GLY A 49 -4.95 -3.47 17.62
N THR A 50 -4.38 -2.95 16.53
CA THR A 50 -5.15 -2.33 15.44
C THR A 50 -4.40 -2.38 14.11
N PHE A 51 -4.90 -1.71 13.08
CA PHE A 51 -4.26 -1.64 11.78
C PHE A 51 -3.14 -0.60 11.72
N PRO A 52 -2.16 -0.77 10.82
CA PRO A 52 -1.11 0.23 10.59
C PRO A 52 -1.64 1.62 10.17
N PRO A 53 -0.84 2.68 10.37
CA PRO A 53 -1.31 4.06 10.21
C PRO A 53 -1.70 4.42 8.78
N PHE A 54 -0.89 4.13 7.75
CA PHE A 54 -1.27 4.46 6.38
C PHE A 54 -2.48 3.65 5.92
N TYR A 55 -2.51 2.36 6.23
CA TYR A 55 -3.67 1.53 5.91
C TYR A 55 -4.97 2.11 6.49
N SER A 56 -4.94 2.53 7.75
CA SER A 56 -6.10 3.12 8.43
C SER A 56 -6.57 4.41 7.76
N GLU A 57 -5.64 5.30 7.40
CA GLU A 57 -5.95 6.58 6.75
C GLU A 57 -6.46 6.40 5.32
N ILE A 58 -5.88 5.48 4.56
CA ILE A 58 -6.31 5.17 3.18
C ILE A 58 -7.70 4.54 3.18
N THR A 59 -7.94 3.57 4.08
CA THR A 59 -9.25 2.93 4.23
C THR A 59 -10.31 3.96 4.60
N LYS A 60 -10.02 4.84 5.57
CA LYS A 60 -10.91 5.96 5.92
C LYS A 60 -11.18 6.88 4.72
N SER A 61 -10.14 7.24 3.97
CA SER A 61 -10.28 8.11 2.79
C SER A 61 -11.20 7.53 1.73
N LEU A 62 -11.05 6.24 1.44
CA LEU A 62 -11.89 5.53 0.46
C LEU A 62 -13.31 5.35 0.98
N TYR A 63 -13.46 5.05 2.27
CA TYR A 63 -14.77 4.94 2.91
C TYR A 63 -15.55 6.27 2.86
N GLU A 64 -14.92 7.39 3.18
CA GLU A 64 -15.53 8.73 3.08
C GLU A 64 -15.93 9.08 1.63
N ALA A 65 -15.15 8.61 0.65
CA ALA A 65 -15.45 8.76 -0.77
C ALA A 65 -16.48 7.74 -1.30
N LYS A 66 -16.97 6.82 -0.46
CA LYS A 66 -17.87 5.72 -0.83
C LYS A 66 -17.29 4.79 -1.90
N GLU A 67 -15.96 4.66 -1.93
CA GLU A 67 -15.23 3.76 -2.82
C GLU A 67 -14.93 2.43 -2.11
N ILE A 68 -15.55 1.35 -2.58
CA ILE A 68 -15.29 0.00 -2.06
C ILE A 68 -14.18 -0.63 -2.91
N LYS A 69 -13.04 -0.91 -2.28
CA LYS A 69 -11.84 -1.47 -2.92
C LYS A 69 -11.32 -2.66 -2.13
N ASN A 70 -10.66 -3.59 -2.82
CA ASN A 70 -9.86 -4.62 -2.15
C ASN A 70 -8.54 -3.98 -1.70
N ILE A 71 -8.26 -3.96 -0.41
CA ILE A 71 -7.08 -3.32 0.17
C ILE A 71 -6.30 -4.35 0.97
N LYS A 72 -5.05 -4.59 0.59
CA LYS A 72 -4.09 -5.41 1.32
C LYS A 72 -3.12 -4.53 2.10
N SER A 73 -2.75 -4.96 3.30
CA SER A 73 -1.81 -4.26 4.16
C SER A 73 -0.58 -5.12 4.40
N TYR A 74 0.61 -4.55 4.22
CA TYR A 74 1.86 -5.19 4.61
C TYR A 74 2.73 -4.23 5.41
N VAL A 75 3.25 -4.72 6.54
CA VAL A 75 4.22 -4.00 7.36
C VAL A 75 5.62 -4.43 7.00
N TYR A 76 6.54 -3.49 6.84
CA TYR A 76 7.92 -3.76 6.42
C TYR A 76 8.94 -2.90 7.16
N GLY A 77 10.20 -3.33 7.11
CA GLY A 77 11.32 -2.53 7.60
C GLY A 77 11.36 -2.27 9.11
N LEU A 78 10.54 -2.97 9.91
CA LEU A 78 10.58 -2.86 11.36
C LEU A 78 11.96 -3.30 11.88
N GLY A 79 12.52 -2.52 12.80
CA GLY A 79 13.86 -2.77 13.35
C GLY A 79 15.00 -2.43 12.40
N GLY A 80 14.77 -1.58 11.39
CA GLY A 80 15.80 -1.16 10.44
C GLY A 80 16.11 -2.20 9.36
N ARG A 81 15.22 -3.19 9.16
CA ARG A 81 15.37 -4.18 8.10
C ARG A 81 15.24 -3.53 6.72
N ASP A 82 16.06 -4.01 5.79
CA ASP A 82 15.99 -3.60 4.40
C ASP A 82 14.78 -4.19 3.69
N ILE A 83 14.43 -3.56 2.56
CA ILE A 83 13.46 -4.09 1.61
C ILE A 83 14.08 -4.15 0.22
N PHE A 84 14.02 -5.33 -0.38
CA PHE A 84 14.58 -5.68 -1.66
C PHE A 84 13.48 -5.76 -2.73
N GLN A 85 13.87 -5.65 -3.99
CA GLN A 85 12.93 -5.69 -5.12
C GLN A 85 12.13 -6.99 -5.15
N LYS A 86 12.77 -8.14 -4.85
CA LYS A 86 12.11 -9.44 -4.83
C LYS A 86 10.94 -9.50 -3.85
N GLN A 87 11.07 -8.90 -2.66
CA GLN A 87 9.97 -8.86 -1.69
C GLN A 87 8.78 -8.05 -2.21
N ILE A 88 9.03 -6.97 -2.97
CA ILE A 88 7.96 -6.20 -3.61
C ILE A 88 7.31 -7.02 -4.74
N GLU A 89 8.07 -7.78 -5.50
CA GLU A 89 7.55 -8.72 -6.51
C GLU A 89 6.66 -9.79 -5.85
N ASP A 90 7.09 -10.35 -4.72
CA ASP A 90 6.33 -11.34 -3.95
C ASP A 90 5.02 -10.76 -3.38
N VAL A 91 5.00 -9.48 -3.00
CA VAL A 91 3.78 -8.76 -2.62
C VAL A 91 2.78 -8.70 -3.78
N PHE A 92 3.23 -8.33 -4.98
CA PHE A 92 2.35 -8.29 -6.16
C PHE A 92 1.86 -9.69 -6.57
N ALA A 93 2.68 -10.72 -6.36
CA ALA A 93 2.31 -12.11 -6.65
C ALA A 93 1.48 -12.79 -5.54
N ASP A 94 1.09 -12.04 -4.49
CA ASP A 94 0.35 -12.53 -3.33
C ASP A 94 1.01 -13.71 -2.59
N LYS A 95 2.35 -13.73 -2.56
CA LYS A 95 3.17 -14.80 -1.96
C LYS A 95 3.58 -14.53 -0.52
N ILE A 96 3.09 -13.44 0.09
CA ILE A 96 3.44 -13.06 1.46
C ILE A 96 2.32 -13.41 2.42
N GLU A 97 2.61 -14.33 3.34
CA GLU A 97 1.73 -14.71 4.43
C GLU A 97 1.92 -13.84 5.67
N GLY A 98 0.83 -13.57 6.39
CA GLY A 98 0.87 -12.95 7.71
C GLY A 98 1.00 -11.42 7.74
N GLY A 99 0.94 -10.73 6.59
CA GLY A 99 0.93 -9.26 6.55
C GLY A 99 2.25 -8.58 6.92
N TYR A 100 3.34 -9.33 7.02
CA TYR A 100 4.69 -8.79 7.27
C TYR A 100 5.64 -9.17 6.13
N ILE A 101 6.31 -8.17 5.59
CA ILE A 101 7.46 -8.37 4.72
C ILE A 101 8.67 -8.63 5.63
N LYS A 102 9.19 -9.85 5.58
CA LYS A 102 10.28 -10.31 6.45
C LYS A 102 11.64 -9.82 5.97
#